data_AF-A0A2E0MX16-F1
#
_entry.id   AF-A0A2E0MX16-F1
#
_cell.length_a   1.000
_cell.length_b   1.000
_cell.length_c   1.000
_cell.angle_alpha   90.00
_cell.angle_beta   90.00
_cell.angle_gamma   90.00
#
_symmetry.space_group_name_H-M   'P 1'
#
loop_
_entity.id
_entity.type
_entity.pdbx_description
1 polymer ?
#
loop_
_entity_poly.entity_id
_entity_poly.type
_entity_poly.pdbx_seq_one_letter_code
_entity_poly.pdbx_strand_id
1 'polypeptide(L)'
;MIMSGEVQLKASDRLADHIKSIDEYIAMSNVSYSAFNVEYVVAANLTTDDLSKMTTQEMFDAAYILYGYSTYIQDEINKNKVALSWCEDQIEKLVAANLQNFDQYTKHDVKRQIIIRENSFAASVDGMRAVAEGRLQSLEGKTYELKRQGDILLERAKRV
;
A
#
# COMPACT_ATOMS: atom_id res chain seq x y z
N MET A 1 -40.24 -7.21 15.11
CA MET A 1 -39.41 -6.44 16.06
C MET A 1 -38.16 -6.03 15.31
N ILE A 2 -37.95 -4.72 15.20
CA ILE A 2 -36.87 -4.09 14.43
C ILE A 2 -35.60 -4.17 15.28
N MET A 3 -34.66 -5.04 14.92
CA MET A 3 -33.29 -5.03 15.44
C MET A 3 -32.34 -4.94 14.25
N SER A 4 -32.04 -3.74 13.77
CA SER A 4 -31.16 -3.59 12.60
C SER A 4 -30.36 -2.28 12.53
N GLY A 5 -30.60 -1.29 13.39
CA GLY A 5 -29.93 0.03 13.28
C GLY A 5 -28.78 0.24 14.27
N GLU A 6 -28.99 -0.06 15.56
CA GLU A 6 -28.07 0.38 16.62
C GLU A 6 -26.77 -0.41 16.73
N VAL A 7 -26.75 -1.68 16.31
CA VAL A 7 -25.53 -2.51 16.38
C VAL A 7 -24.57 -2.19 15.23
N GLN A 8 -25.11 -1.80 14.07
CA GLN A 8 -24.34 -1.56 12.86
C GLN A 8 -23.56 -0.24 12.91
N LEU A 9 -24.16 0.81 13.50
CA LEU A 9 -23.50 2.09 13.80
C LEU A 9 -22.27 1.91 14.73
N LYS A 10 -22.36 1.05 15.75
CA LYS A 10 -21.22 0.78 16.66
C LYS A 10 -20.05 0.05 16.01
N ALA A 11 -20.30 -0.73 14.95
CA ALA A 11 -19.26 -1.48 14.25
C ALA A 11 -18.55 -0.64 13.20
N SER A 12 -19.28 0.24 12.48
CA SER A 12 -18.70 1.19 11.54
C SER A 12 -17.80 2.21 12.22
N ASP A 13 -18.22 2.71 13.39
CA ASP A 13 -17.44 3.70 14.14
C ASP A 13 -16.16 3.09 14.71
N ARG A 14 -16.25 1.86 15.25
CA ARG A 14 -15.07 1.10 15.70
C ARG A 14 -14.10 0.79 14.55
N LEU A 15 -14.61 0.51 13.36
CA LEU A 15 -13.79 0.30 12.18
C LEU A 15 -13.09 1.60 11.76
N ALA A 16 -13.81 2.73 11.75
CA ALA A 16 -13.25 4.03 11.42
C ALA A 16 -12.17 4.46 12.42
N ASP A 17 -12.42 4.28 13.72
CA ASP A 17 -11.45 4.54 14.78
C ASP A 17 -10.23 3.62 14.69
N HIS A 18 -10.44 2.35 14.31
CA HIS A 18 -9.36 1.40 14.14
C HIS A 18 -8.48 1.73 12.93
N ILE A 19 -9.08 2.08 11.78
CA ILE A 19 -8.36 2.59 10.60
C ILE A 19 -7.55 3.82 10.97
N LYS A 20 -8.19 4.78 11.66
CA LYS A 20 -7.53 5.98 12.13
C LYS A 20 -6.37 5.67 13.07
N SER A 21 -6.52 4.69 13.97
CA SER A 21 -5.44 4.26 14.86
C SER A 21 -4.28 3.56 14.14
N ILE A 22 -4.54 2.86 13.03
CA ILE A 22 -3.49 2.30 12.16
C ILE A 22 -2.76 3.45 11.46
N ASP A 23 -3.49 4.41 10.89
CA ASP A 23 -2.90 5.57 10.23
C ASP A 23 -2.09 6.42 11.22
N GLU A 24 -2.60 6.62 12.44
CA GLU A 24 -1.90 7.29 13.54
C GLU A 24 -0.68 6.49 14.00
N TYR A 25 -0.75 5.16 14.10
CA TYR A 25 0.39 4.31 14.46
C TYR A 25 1.50 4.36 13.40
N ILE A 26 1.14 4.30 12.12
CA ILE A 26 2.06 4.48 10.99
C ILE A 26 2.69 5.88 11.06
N ALA A 27 1.92 6.91 11.38
CA ALA A 27 2.39 8.29 11.53
C ALA A 27 3.26 8.52 12.79
N MET A 28 3.02 7.77 13.87
CA MET A 28 3.76 7.84 15.14
C MET A 28 5.02 6.97 15.17
N SER A 29 5.17 6.03 14.23
CA SER A 29 6.41 5.30 14.10
C SER A 29 7.51 6.29 13.71
N ASN A 30 8.61 6.35 14.49
CA ASN A 30 9.76 7.23 14.22
C ASN A 30 10.50 6.91 12.90
N VAL A 31 9.90 6.09 12.03
CA VAL A 31 10.27 5.92 10.63
C VAL A 31 9.50 6.97 9.86
N SER A 32 10.09 8.15 9.68
CA SER A 32 9.52 9.17 8.82
C SER A 32 9.51 8.64 7.39
N TYR A 33 8.38 8.05 6.97
CA TYR A 33 8.12 7.80 5.56
C TYR A 33 8.37 9.10 4.80
N SER A 34 9.14 9.05 3.72
CA SER A 34 9.46 10.29 3.02
C SER A 34 8.16 10.91 2.50
N ALA A 35 8.03 12.23 2.66
CA ALA A 35 6.93 12.94 2.02
C ALA A 35 7.14 12.91 0.51
N PHE A 36 6.05 12.89 -0.25
CA PHE A 36 6.15 13.05 -1.69
C PHE A 36 6.80 14.41 -2.02
N ASN A 37 7.84 14.37 -2.86
CA ASN A 37 8.48 15.56 -3.41
C ASN A 37 8.17 15.64 -4.91
N VAL A 38 7.74 16.81 -5.40
CA VAL A 38 7.43 17.02 -6.82
C VAL A 38 8.65 16.80 -7.73
N GLU A 39 9.86 17.03 -7.22
CA GLU A 39 11.12 16.79 -7.95
C GLU A 39 11.27 15.33 -8.36
N TYR A 40 10.68 14.39 -7.61
CA TYR A 40 10.63 12.98 -7.97
C TYR A 40 10.02 12.75 -9.36
N VAL A 41 8.93 13.45 -9.66
CA VAL A 41 8.24 13.34 -10.95
C VAL A 41 9.02 14.04 -12.05
N VAL A 42 9.66 15.16 -11.74
CA VAL A 42 10.53 15.88 -12.70
C VAL A 42 11.67 14.98 -13.14
N ALA A 43 12.40 14.38 -12.19
CA ALA A 43 13.53 13.50 -12.49
C ALA A 43 13.10 12.21 -13.23
N ALA A 44 11.94 11.65 -12.90
CA ALA A 44 11.42 10.44 -13.54
C ALA A 44 10.92 10.66 -14.98
N ASN A 45 10.59 11.90 -15.36
CA ASN A 45 10.04 12.25 -16.67
C ASN A 45 11.00 13.08 -17.55
N LEU A 46 12.31 13.02 -17.27
CA LEU A 46 13.32 13.66 -18.11
C LEU A 46 13.21 13.18 -19.57
N THR A 47 13.13 14.13 -20.50
CA THR A 47 13.10 13.86 -21.93
C THR A 47 14.51 13.73 -22.49
N THR A 48 14.62 13.23 -23.72
CA THR A 48 15.91 13.18 -24.43
C THR A 48 16.52 14.57 -24.64
N ASP A 49 15.69 15.59 -24.83
CA ASP A 49 16.13 16.99 -24.97
C ASP A 49 16.71 17.50 -23.65
N ASP A 50 16.03 17.25 -22.52
CA ASP A 50 16.53 17.60 -21.18
C ASP A 50 17.90 16.96 -20.95
N LEU A 51 18.01 15.65 -21.17
CA LEU A 51 19.25 14.89 -20.97
C LEU A 51 20.42 15.40 -21.84
N SER A 52 20.14 15.99 -22.99
CA SER A 52 21.18 16.54 -23.89
C SER A 52 21.74 17.87 -23.41
N LYS A 53 21.00 18.59 -22.56
CA LYS A 53 21.33 19.94 -22.07
C LYS A 53 21.82 19.95 -20.63
N MET A 54 21.55 18.89 -19.87
CA MET A 54 22.00 18.76 -18.49
C MET A 54 23.52 18.72 -18.39
N THR A 55 24.02 19.44 -17.39
CA THR A 55 25.40 19.33 -16.92
C THR A 55 25.62 18.03 -16.16
N THR A 56 26.88 17.64 -15.98
CA THR A 56 27.27 16.47 -15.18
C THR A 56 26.70 16.54 -13.75
N GLN A 57 26.71 17.71 -13.12
CA GLN A 57 26.17 17.89 -11.76
C GLN A 57 24.65 17.66 -11.74
N GLU A 58 23.90 18.24 -12.68
CA GLU A 58 22.45 18.07 -12.75
C GLU A 58 22.06 16.60 -12.99
N MET A 59 22.87 15.84 -13.73
CA MET A 59 22.66 14.40 -13.89
C MET A 59 22.87 13.62 -12.59
N PHE A 60 23.89 13.98 -11.79
CA PHE A 60 24.10 13.40 -10.46
C PHE A 60 22.94 13.73 -9.51
N ASP A 61 22.48 14.98 -9.51
CA ASP A 61 21.37 15.43 -8.67
C ASP A 61 20.07 14.71 -9.06
N ALA A 62 19.76 14.62 -10.35
CA ALA A 62 18.60 13.87 -10.85
C ALA A 62 18.68 12.37 -10.48
N ALA A 63 19.86 11.75 -10.56
CA ALA A 63 20.04 10.37 -10.12
C ALA A 63 19.76 10.21 -8.61
N TYR A 64 20.25 11.12 -7.78
CA TYR A 64 19.97 11.13 -6.34
C TYR A 64 18.46 11.25 -6.06
N ILE A 65 17.78 12.17 -6.76
CA ILE A 65 16.32 12.36 -6.65
C ILE A 65 15.57 11.08 -7.05
N LEU A 66 16.00 10.36 -8.09
CA LEU A 66 15.39 9.08 -8.50
C LEU A 66 15.53 7.97 -7.45
N TYR A 67 16.67 7.88 -6.76
CA TYR A 67 16.80 6.96 -5.61
C TYR A 67 15.90 7.37 -4.44
N GLY A 68 15.75 8.67 -4.21
CA GLY A 68 14.79 9.21 -3.26
C GLY A 68 13.35 8.80 -3.62
N TYR A 69 12.97 8.93 -4.89
CA TYR A 69 11.65 8.51 -5.36
C TYR A 69 11.44 7.00 -5.22
N SER A 70 12.46 6.20 -5.55
CA SER A 70 12.41 4.75 -5.37
C SER A 70 12.16 4.37 -3.90
N THR A 71 12.77 5.10 -2.96
CA THR A 71 12.56 4.91 -1.52
C THR A 71 11.13 5.26 -1.14
N TYR A 72 10.61 6.41 -1.61
CA TYR A 72 9.21 6.80 -1.41
C TYR A 72 8.22 5.73 -1.91
N ILE A 73 8.44 5.18 -3.11
CA ILE A 73 7.59 4.11 -3.65
C ILE A 73 7.70 2.83 -2.82
N GLN A 74 8.89 2.49 -2.34
CA GLN A 74 9.08 1.33 -1.46
C GLN A 74 8.31 1.49 -0.14
N ASP A 75 8.29 2.70 0.41
CA ASP A 75 7.53 3.05 1.60
C ASP A 75 6.02 2.90 1.37
N GLU A 76 5.50 3.38 0.24
CA GLU A 76 4.09 3.17 -0.14
C GLU A 76 3.75 1.68 -0.33
N ILE A 77 4.64 0.89 -0.93
CA ILE A 77 4.49 -0.58 -1.02
C ILE A 77 4.40 -1.16 0.40
N ASN A 78 5.28 -0.77 1.30
CA ASN A 78 5.31 -1.30 2.67
C ASN A 78 4.01 -0.97 3.43
N LYS A 79 3.49 0.25 3.32
CA LYS A 79 2.19 0.63 3.92
C LYS A 79 1.06 -0.25 3.42
N ASN A 80 0.97 -0.49 2.11
CA ASN A 80 -0.08 -1.34 1.55
C ASN A 80 0.09 -2.82 1.94
N LYS A 81 1.32 -3.32 2.11
CA LYS A 81 1.56 -4.69 2.64
C LYS A 81 1.07 -4.84 4.08
N VAL A 82 1.33 -3.85 4.93
CA VAL A 82 0.85 -3.84 6.32
C VAL A 82 -0.69 -3.84 6.35
N ALA A 83 -1.32 -2.97 5.56
CA ALA A 83 -2.77 -2.92 5.45
C ALA A 83 -3.37 -4.25 4.95
N LEU A 84 -2.77 -4.84 3.90
CA LEU A 84 -3.20 -6.13 3.36
C LEU A 84 -3.14 -7.25 4.41
N SER A 85 -1.99 -7.38 5.08
CA SER A 85 -1.78 -8.39 6.12
C SER A 85 -2.75 -8.23 7.28
N TRP A 86 -3.01 -7.00 7.71
CA TRP A 86 -4.00 -6.74 8.75
C TRP A 86 -5.41 -7.16 8.33
N CYS A 87 -5.83 -6.82 7.12
CA CYS A 87 -7.16 -7.21 6.61
C CYS A 87 -7.30 -8.74 6.53
N GLU A 88 -6.26 -9.43 6.08
CA GLU A 88 -6.24 -10.89 6.04
C GLU A 88 -6.38 -11.50 7.44
N ASP A 89 -5.62 -11.01 8.42
CA ASP A 89 -5.68 -11.46 9.81
C ASP A 89 -7.07 -11.22 10.45
N GLN A 90 -7.71 -10.08 10.16
CA GLN A 90 -9.07 -9.83 10.66
C GLN A 90 -10.10 -10.82 10.10
N ILE A 91 -10.02 -11.12 8.80
CA ILE A 91 -10.92 -12.11 8.18
C ILE A 91 -10.66 -13.49 8.78
N GLU A 92 -9.40 -13.89 8.97
CA GLU A 92 -9.06 -15.16 9.63
C GLU A 92 -9.61 -15.26 11.05
N LYS A 93 -9.49 -14.19 11.85
CA LYS A 93 -10.05 -14.14 13.21
C LYS A 93 -11.56 -14.32 13.21
N LEU A 94 -12.26 -13.72 12.25
CA LEU A 94 -13.70 -13.90 12.11
C LEU A 94 -14.07 -15.32 11.70
N VAL A 95 -13.33 -15.92 10.77
CA VAL A 95 -13.52 -17.33 10.39
C VAL A 95 -13.29 -18.24 11.59
N ALA A 96 -12.20 -18.05 12.32
CA ALA A 96 -11.85 -18.81 13.52
C ALA A 96 -12.95 -18.74 14.59
N ALA A 97 -13.47 -17.54 14.86
CA ALA A 97 -14.55 -17.32 15.81
C ALA A 97 -15.88 -18.00 15.41
N ASN A 98 -16.06 -18.32 14.14
CA ASN A 98 -17.26 -18.94 13.59
C ASN A 98 -17.05 -20.38 13.12
N LEU A 99 -15.92 -21.02 13.46
CA LEU A 99 -15.60 -22.38 12.98
C LEU A 99 -16.68 -23.42 13.25
N GLN A 100 -17.31 -23.33 14.43
CA GLN A 100 -18.41 -24.21 14.85
C GLN A 100 -19.68 -24.09 13.99
N ASN A 101 -19.82 -22.99 13.24
CA ASN A 101 -20.96 -22.76 12.35
C ASN A 101 -20.75 -23.40 10.97
N PHE A 102 -19.58 -23.98 10.72
CA PHE A 102 -19.24 -24.60 9.44
C PHE A 102 -19.08 -26.11 9.59
N ASP A 103 -19.56 -26.84 8.58
CA ASP A 103 -19.29 -28.27 8.47
C ASP A 103 -17.76 -28.52 8.32
N GLN A 104 -17.27 -29.62 8.89
CA GLN A 104 -15.86 -30.01 8.88
C GLN A 104 -15.26 -30.14 7.47
N TYR A 105 -16.09 -30.45 6.46
CA TYR A 105 -15.69 -30.59 5.06
C TYR A 105 -15.75 -29.28 4.26
N THR A 106 -16.24 -28.18 4.86
CA THR A 106 -16.30 -26.88 4.19
C THR A 106 -14.88 -26.37 3.95
N LYS A 107 -14.54 -26.05 2.70
CA LYS A 107 -13.23 -25.50 2.34
C LYS A 107 -13.02 -24.12 2.99
N HIS A 108 -11.78 -23.83 3.38
CA HIS A 108 -11.44 -22.59 4.08
C HIS A 108 -11.82 -21.32 3.29
N ASP A 109 -11.52 -21.26 1.99
CA ASP A 109 -11.92 -20.13 1.14
C ASP A 109 -13.44 -19.92 1.10
N VAL A 110 -14.22 -21.00 1.14
CA VAL A 110 -15.68 -20.93 1.17
C VAL A 110 -16.15 -20.36 2.51
N LYS A 111 -15.52 -20.76 3.63
CA LYS A 111 -15.80 -20.16 4.94
C LYS A 111 -15.55 -18.66 4.94
N ARG A 112 -14.41 -18.21 4.37
CA ARG A 112 -14.10 -16.78 4.20
C ARG A 112 -15.21 -16.05 3.45
N GLN A 113 -15.61 -16.56 2.28
CA GLN A 113 -16.63 -15.93 1.44
C GLN A 113 -17.99 -15.85 2.13
N ILE A 114 -18.38 -16.88 2.89
CA ILE A 114 -19.61 -16.86 3.68
C ILE A 114 -19.55 -15.77 4.74
N ILE A 115 -18.44 -15.68 5.50
CA ILE A 115 -18.25 -14.62 6.51
C ILE A 115 -18.28 -13.22 5.88
N ILE A 116 -17.57 -13.02 4.77
CA ILE A 116 -17.55 -11.74 4.05
C ILE A 116 -18.96 -11.34 3.60
N ARG A 117 -19.75 -12.29 3.10
CA ARG A 117 -21.12 -12.03 2.64
C ARG A 117 -22.09 -11.71 3.77
N GLU A 118 -21.93 -12.36 4.92
CA GLU A 118 -22.91 -12.32 6.01
C GLU A 118 -22.59 -11.28 7.10
N ASN A 119 -21.34 -10.78 7.13
CA ASN A 119 -20.89 -9.80 8.10
C ASN A 119 -20.45 -8.50 7.41
N SER A 120 -21.16 -7.39 7.67
CA SER A 120 -20.87 -6.10 7.03
C SER A 120 -19.49 -5.53 7.38
N PHE A 121 -18.95 -5.86 8.57
CA PHE A 121 -17.57 -5.51 8.92
C PHE A 121 -16.58 -6.33 8.08
N ALA A 122 -16.79 -7.64 7.93
CA ALA A 122 -15.96 -8.48 7.07
C ALA A 122 -15.98 -8.04 5.61
N ALA A 123 -17.15 -7.66 5.08
CA ALA A 123 -17.28 -7.09 3.74
C ALA A 123 -16.47 -5.80 3.57
N SER A 124 -16.50 -4.92 4.57
CA SER A 124 -15.74 -3.67 4.54
C SER A 124 -14.23 -3.92 4.57
N VAL A 125 -13.77 -4.85 5.43
CA VAL A 125 -12.36 -5.27 5.51
C VAL A 125 -11.89 -5.93 4.21
N ASP A 126 -12.71 -6.76 3.57
CA ASP A 126 -12.36 -7.35 2.27
C ASP A 126 -12.29 -6.31 1.14
N GLY A 127 -13.14 -5.28 1.17
CA GLY A 127 -13.02 -4.14 0.27
C GLY A 127 -11.69 -3.40 0.43
N MET A 128 -11.25 -3.16 1.66
CA MET A 128 -9.93 -2.57 1.95
C MET A 128 -8.78 -3.46 1.49
N ARG A 129 -8.88 -4.78 1.74
CA ARG A 129 -7.92 -5.79 1.28
C ARG A 129 -7.73 -5.70 -0.24
N ALA A 130 -8.84 -5.67 -0.99
CA ALA A 130 -8.81 -5.57 -2.45
C ALA A 130 -8.16 -4.27 -2.96
N VAL A 131 -8.41 -3.14 -2.28
CA VAL A 131 -7.77 -1.86 -2.61
C VAL A 131 -6.26 -1.91 -2.34
N ALA A 132 -5.84 -2.43 -1.19
CA ALA A 132 -4.43 -2.57 -0.84
C ALA A 132 -3.70 -3.50 -1.82
N GLU A 133 -4.32 -4.62 -2.18
CA GLU A 133 -3.81 -5.57 -3.16
C GLU A 133 -3.66 -4.92 -4.55
N GLY A 134 -4.69 -4.22 -5.03
CA GLY A 134 -4.63 -3.51 -6.31
C GLY A 134 -3.55 -2.42 -6.34
N ARG A 135 -3.33 -1.72 -5.22
CA ARG A 135 -2.25 -0.75 -5.09
C ARG A 135 -0.88 -1.42 -5.16
N LEU A 136 -0.68 -2.54 -4.47
CA LEU A 136 0.58 -3.31 -4.55
C LEU A 136 0.89 -3.75 -5.98
N GLN A 137 -0.10 -4.30 -6.69
CA GLN A 137 0.05 -4.69 -8.09
C GLN A 137 0.42 -3.47 -8.96
N SER A 138 -0.19 -2.31 -8.73
CA SER A 138 0.10 -1.09 -9.49
C SER A 138 1.50 -0.48 -9.23
N LEU A 139 2.14 -0.86 -8.13
CA LEU A 139 3.48 -0.40 -7.73
C LEU A 139 4.57 -1.44 -8.00
N GLU A 140 4.19 -2.64 -8.46
CA GLU A 140 5.12 -3.70 -8.78
C GLU A 140 6.13 -3.25 -9.84
N GLY A 141 7.41 -3.56 -9.64
CA GLY A 141 8.50 -3.20 -10.55
C GLY A 141 8.96 -1.74 -10.49
N LYS A 142 8.11 -0.78 -10.06
CA LYS A 142 8.44 0.67 -10.10
C LYS A 142 9.69 1.04 -9.31
N THR A 143 9.90 0.44 -8.13
CA THR A 143 11.11 0.66 -7.33
C THR A 143 12.38 0.32 -8.11
N TYR A 144 12.36 -0.80 -8.86
CA TYR A 144 13.48 -1.25 -9.68
C TYR A 144 13.71 -0.33 -10.88
N GLU A 145 12.64 0.06 -11.57
CA GLU A 145 12.71 0.95 -12.73
C GLU A 145 13.34 2.30 -12.37
N LEU A 146 12.90 2.91 -11.26
CA LEU A 146 13.45 4.18 -10.78
C LEU A 146 14.94 4.08 -10.41
N LYS A 147 15.35 3.00 -9.71
CA LYS A 147 16.77 2.75 -9.42
C LYS A 147 17.57 2.59 -10.70
N ARG A 148 17.03 1.84 -11.67
CA ARG A 148 17.69 1.62 -12.95
C ARG A 148 17.87 2.90 -13.75
N GLN A 149 16.88 3.79 -13.74
CA GLN A 149 17.02 5.12 -14.34
C GLN A 149 18.13 5.93 -13.65
N GLY A 150 18.18 5.91 -12.31
CA GLY A 150 19.25 6.53 -11.53
C GLY A 150 20.64 6.00 -11.90
N ASP A 151 20.79 4.67 -11.96
CA ASP A 151 22.06 4.03 -12.36
C ASP A 151 22.50 4.45 -13.76
N ILE A 152 21.57 4.53 -14.72
CA ILE A 152 21.86 4.96 -16.09
C ILE A 152 22.33 6.42 -16.12
N LEU A 153 21.70 7.31 -15.36
CA LEU A 153 22.13 8.71 -15.25
C LEU A 153 23.52 8.83 -14.64
N LEU A 154 23.83 8.07 -13.57
CA LEU A 154 25.16 8.05 -12.98
C LEU A 154 26.23 7.60 -13.98
N GLU A 155 25.95 6.54 -14.74
CA GLU A 155 26.88 6.03 -15.74
C GLU A 155 27.07 6.99 -16.92
N ARG A 156 26.03 7.73 -17.29
CA ARG A 156 26.14 8.78 -18.30
C ARG A 156 26.97 9.96 -17.78
N ALA A 157 26.71 10.43 -16.57
CA ALA A 157 27.40 11.56 -15.95
C ALA A 157 28.92 11.34 -15.87
N LYS A 158 29.36 10.11 -15.59
CA LYS A 158 30.80 9.75 -15.53
C LYS A 158 31.53 9.79 -16.89
N ARG A 159 30.79 9.85 -18.01
CA ARG A 159 31.34 9.77 -19.38
C ARG A 159 31.31 11.10 -20.12
N VAL A 160 30.68 12.12 -19.54
CA VAL A 160 30.63 13.51 -20.04
C VAL A 160 31.77 14.29 -19.40
#